data_AF-A0A227IYT3-F1
#
_entry.id   AF-A0A227IYT3-F1
#
_cell.length_a   1.000
_cell.length_b   1.000
_cell.length_c   1.000
_cell.angle_alpha   90.00
_cell.angle_beta   90.00
_cell.angle_gamma   90.00
#
_symmetry.space_group_name_H-M   'P 1'
#
loop_
_entity.id
_entity.type
_entity.pdbx_description
1 polymer ?
#
loop_
_entity_poly.entity_id
_entity_poly.type
_entity_poly.pdbx_seq_one_letter_code
_entity_poly.pdbx_strand_id
1 'polypeptide(L)'
;ENGEWKQVPCHSRMLEFEFPNCGSHKVYSMAHDEVRSMKEFIPAKRIEFWMGFGDRYLNYFNVMRDIGLLSPDPLTLHDGTVVQP
;
A
#
# COMPACT_ATOMS: atom_id res chain seq x y z
N GLU A 1 -3.58 -17.20 1.32
CA GLU A 1 -2.94 -18.38 1.93
C GLU A 1 -3.91 -19.55 1.84
N ASN A 2 -3.47 -20.74 1.42
CA ASN A 2 -4.34 -21.92 1.23
C ASN A 2 -5.57 -21.66 0.32
N GLY A 3 -5.40 -20.87 -0.75
CA GLY A 3 -6.49 -20.52 -1.68
C GLY A 3 -7.37 -19.34 -1.23
N GLU A 4 -7.25 -18.90 0.02
CA GLU A 4 -8.04 -17.79 0.57
C GLU A 4 -7.31 -16.45 0.50
N TRP A 5 -8.07 -15.38 0.29
CA TRP A 5 -7.58 -14.01 0.36
C TRP A 5 -7.50 -13.58 1.83
N LYS A 6 -6.31 -13.21 2.29
CA LYS A 6 -6.09 -12.63 3.62
C LYS A 6 -5.76 -11.15 3.43
N GLN A 7 -6.56 -10.29 4.04
CA GLN A 7 -6.33 -8.84 4.04
C GLN A 7 -5.67 -8.45 5.36
N VAL A 8 -4.69 -7.57 5.29
CA VAL A 8 -4.05 -6.97 6.45
C VAL A 8 -4.21 -5.45 6.38
N PRO A 9 -4.27 -4.74 7.51
CA PRO A 9 -4.31 -3.29 7.51
C PRO A 9 -3.11 -2.68 6.77
N CYS A 10 -3.32 -1.52 6.16
CA CYS A 10 -2.27 -0.80 5.42
C CYS A 10 -1.04 -0.58 6.31
N HIS A 11 0.14 -0.89 5.78
CA HIS A 11 1.45 -0.77 6.46
C HIS A 11 1.61 -1.57 7.78
N SER A 12 0.76 -2.57 8.06
CA SER A 12 0.84 -3.38 9.29
C SER A 12 1.96 -4.43 9.28
N ARG A 13 2.33 -4.94 8.11
CA ARG A 13 3.41 -5.93 7.95
C ARG A 13 4.59 -5.28 7.25
N MET A 14 5.68 -5.14 8.00
CA MET A 14 6.96 -4.61 7.55
C MET A 14 8.04 -5.68 7.69
N LEU A 15 8.94 -5.73 6.72
CA LEU A 15 10.19 -6.47 6.82
C LEU A 15 11.33 -5.63 6.26
N GLU A 16 12.54 -5.91 6.71
CA GLU A 16 13.75 -5.31 6.17
C GLU A 16 14.36 -6.27 5.15
N PHE A 17 14.57 -5.79 3.93
CA PHE A 17 15.12 -6.59 2.84
C PHE A 17 16.37 -5.93 2.28
N GLU A 18 17.44 -6.71 2.15
CA GLU A 18 18.69 -6.28 1.53
C GLU A 18 18.60 -6.50 0.02
N PHE A 19 18.41 -5.42 -0.72
CA PHE A 19 18.33 -5.47 -2.18
C PHE A 19 19.73 -5.53 -2.78
N PRO A 20 19.96 -6.42 -3.77
CA PRO A 20 21.23 -6.46 -4.48
C PRO A 20 21.45 -5.11 -5.17
N ASN A 21 22.56 -4.44 -4.82
CA ASN A 21 22.99 -3.10 -5.27
C ASN A 21 22.28 -1.87 -4.68
N CYS A 22 21.17 -2.02 -3.96
CA CYS A 22 20.43 -0.88 -3.37
C CYS A 22 20.58 -0.77 -1.85
N GLY A 23 21.09 -1.82 -1.18
CA GLY A 23 21.27 -1.86 0.28
C GLY A 23 20.00 -2.29 1.03
N SER A 24 19.97 -2.03 2.34
CA SER A 24 18.85 -2.39 3.20
C SER A 24 17.68 -1.41 3.06
N HIS A 25 16.49 -1.93 2.77
CA HIS A 25 15.26 -1.13 2.69
C HIS A 25 14.12 -1.80 3.44
N LYS A 26 13.26 -0.98 4.06
CA LYS A 26 12.01 -1.44 4.66
C LYS A 26 10.98 -1.66 3.54
N VAL A 27 10.44 -2.87 3.48
CA VAL A 27 9.36 -3.23 2.55
C VAL A 27 8.10 -3.59 3.32
N TYR A 28 6.96 -3.24 2.73
CA TYR A 28 5.64 -3.40 3.34
C TYR A 28 4.78 -4.30 2.46
N SER A 29 3.98 -5.16 3.10
CA SER A 29 3.06 -6.05 2.40
C SER A 29 1.91 -5.23 1.82
N MET A 30 1.72 -5.31 0.50
CA MET A 30 0.68 -4.57 -0.20
C MET A 30 -0.14 -5.51 -1.08
N ALA A 31 -1.42 -5.17 -1.28
CA ALA A 31 -2.22 -5.82 -2.30
C ALA A 31 -1.81 -5.29 -3.68
N HIS A 32 -1.61 -6.18 -4.65
CA HIS A 32 -1.24 -5.84 -6.02
C HIS A 32 -2.06 -6.70 -6.99
N ASP A 33 -2.47 -6.13 -8.12
CA ASP A 33 -3.41 -6.80 -9.04
C ASP A 33 -2.81 -8.07 -9.65
N GLU A 34 -1.50 -8.08 -9.91
CA GLU A 34 -0.77 -9.23 -10.46
C GLU A 34 -0.87 -10.49 -9.57
N VAL A 35 -1.08 -10.33 -8.26
CA VAL A 35 -1.29 -11.46 -7.33
C VAL A 35 -2.55 -12.25 -7.70
N ARG A 36 -3.56 -11.60 -8.32
CA ARG A 36 -4.77 -12.27 -8.80
C ARG A 36 -4.46 -13.22 -9.94
N SER A 37 -3.75 -12.77 -10.96
CA SER A 37 -3.34 -13.60 -12.09
C SER A 37 -2.37 -14.70 -11.64
N MET A 38 -1.39 -14.39 -10.80
CA MET A 38 -0.47 -15.40 -10.28
C MET A 38 -1.17 -16.50 -9.46
N LYS A 39 -2.24 -16.17 -8.71
CA LYS A 39 -3.05 -17.16 -8.00
C LYS A 39 -3.73 -18.13 -8.97
N GLU A 40 -4.16 -17.67 -10.14
CA GLU A 40 -4.88 -18.48 -11.13
C GLU A 40 -3.94 -19.38 -11.93
N PHE A 41 -2.78 -18.87 -12.34
CA PHE A 41 -1.88 -19.58 -13.25
C PHE A 41 -0.69 -20.28 -12.57
N ILE A 42 -0.34 -19.93 -11.33
CA ILE A 42 0.82 -20.50 -10.63
C ILE A 42 0.36 -21.33 -9.42
N PRO A 43 0.67 -22.64 -9.37
CA PRO A 43 0.35 -23.48 -8.21
C PRO A 43 1.30 -23.17 -7.04
N ALA A 44 1.07 -22.05 -6.35
CA ALA A 44 1.82 -21.61 -5.19
C ALA A 44 0.97 -21.69 -3.91
N LYS A 45 1.58 -22.13 -2.80
CA LYS A 45 0.91 -22.20 -1.49
C LYS A 45 0.63 -20.81 -0.90
N ARG A 46 1.52 -19.85 -1.19
CA ARG A 46 1.44 -18.46 -0.74
C ARG A 46 2.10 -17.55 -1.77
N ILE A 47 1.42 -16.45 -2.11
CA ILE A 47 1.91 -15.39 -2.98
C ILE A 47 1.71 -14.09 -2.21
N GLU A 48 2.77 -13.29 -2.10
CA GLU A 48 2.79 -12.02 -1.38
C GLU A 48 3.51 -11.00 -2.24
N PHE A 49 3.04 -9.75 -2.22
CA PHE A 49 3.69 -8.65 -2.89
C PHE A 49 4.23 -7.68 -1.84
N TRP A 50 5.51 -7.34 -1.97
CA TRP A 50 6.22 -6.47 -1.04
C TRP A 50 6.74 -5.27 -1.81
N MET A 51 6.49 -4.08 -1.27
CA MET A 51 6.92 -2.82 -1.86
C MET A 51 7.77 -2.05 -0.86
N GLY A 52 8.94 -1.58 -1.32
CA GLY A 52 9.83 -0.75 -0.52
C GLY A 52 9.27 0.66 -0.35
N PHE A 53 9.21 1.13 0.89
CA PHE A 53 8.86 2.51 1.19
C PHE A 53 9.89 3.11 2.15
N GLY A 54 10.49 4.22 1.73
CA GLY A 54 11.38 4.98 2.60
C GLY A 54 10.61 5.70 3.70
N ASP A 55 11.24 5.87 4.87
CA ASP A 55 10.62 6.50 6.04
C ASP A 55 10.10 7.92 5.73
N ARG A 56 10.84 8.68 4.91
CA ARG A 56 10.43 10.03 4.48
C ARG A 56 9.15 10.02 3.64
N TYR A 57 9.01 9.05 2.75
CA TYR A 57 7.81 8.92 1.91
C TYR A 57 6.58 8.60 2.76
N LEU A 58 6.72 7.65 3.69
CA LEU A 58 5.64 7.29 4.62
C LEU A 58 5.22 8.46 5.49
N ASN A 59 6.18 9.27 5.94
CA ASN A 59 5.88 10.47 6.70
C ASN A 59 5.01 11.46 5.91
N TYR A 60 5.39 11.77 4.66
CA TYR A 60 4.58 12.65 3.81
C TYR A 60 3.21 12.05 3.49
N PHE A 61 3.15 10.76 3.22
CA PHE A 61 1.89 10.06 2.97
C PHE A 61 0.94 10.13 4.18
N ASN A 62 1.46 9.89 5.38
CA ASN A 62 0.68 10.01 6.61
C ASN A 62 0.22 11.45 6.83
N VAL A 63 1.08 12.45 6.62
CA VAL A 63 0.67 13.87 6.71
C VAL A 63 -0.45 14.17 5.72
N MET A 64 -0.33 13.78 4.45
CA MET A 64 -1.36 13.99 3.43
C MET A 64 -2.68 13.28 3.78
N ARG A 65 -2.61 12.07 4.33
CA ARG A 65 -3.77 11.33 4.84
C ARG A 65 -4.44 12.08 5.99
N ASP A 66 -3.65 12.52 6.97
CA ASP A 66 -4.16 13.09 8.21
C ASP A 66 -4.79 14.48 7.99
N ILE A 67 -4.31 15.24 6.99
CA ILE A 67 -4.94 16.50 6.54
C ILE A 67 -6.09 16.30 5.54
N GLY A 68 -6.43 15.05 5.20
CA GLY A 68 -7.57 14.71 4.34
C GLY A 68 -7.35 14.89 2.83
N LEU A 69 -6.12 15.17 2.37
CA LEU A 69 -5.83 15.31 0.94
C LEU A 69 -5.90 14.00 0.15
N LEU A 70 -5.91 12.85 0.84
CA LEU A 70 -6.08 11.55 0.21
C LEU A 70 -7.53 11.05 0.28
N SER A 71 -8.45 11.87 0.79
CA SER A 71 -9.86 11.50 0.88
C SER A 71 -10.50 11.51 -0.51
N PRO A 72 -11.19 10.43 -0.92
CA PRO A 72 -11.99 10.44 -2.14
C PRO A 72 -13.30 11.25 -1.96
N ASP A 73 -13.65 11.57 -0.72
CA ASP A 73 -14.89 12.25 -0.41
C ASP A 73 -14.82 13.74 -0.80
N PRO A 74 -15.83 14.24 -1.53
CA PRO A 74 -15.90 15.65 -1.89
C PRO A 74 -16.05 16.54 -0.66
N LEU A 75 -15.37 17.68 -0.69
CA LEU A 75 -15.39 18.70 0.35
C LEU A 75 -16.20 19.91 -0.14
N THR A 76 -17.22 20.30 0.61
CA THR A 76 -18.01 21.51 0.34
C THR A 76 -17.38 22.69 1.07
N LEU A 77 -16.91 23.68 0.30
CA LEU A 77 -16.35 24.93 0.83
C LEU A 77 -17.48 25.84 1.38
N HIS A 78 -17.08 26.85 2.15
CA HIS A 78 -18.02 27.80 2.77
C HIS A 78 -18.87 28.60 1.76
N ASP A 79 -18.40 28.73 0.52
CA ASP A 79 -19.09 29.39 -0.59
C ASP A 79 -20.06 28.45 -1.34
N GLY A 80 -20.15 27.18 -0.93
CA GLY A 80 -20.97 26.14 -1.56
C GLY A 80 -20.27 25.41 -2.71
N THR A 81 -19.02 25.77 -3.04
CA THR A 81 -18.24 25.07 -4.07
C THR A 81 -17.82 23.69 -3.57
N VAL A 82 -18.12 22.66 -4.36
CA VAL A 82 -17.70 21.28 -4.06
C VAL A 82 -16.38 20.99 -4.76
N VAL A 83 -15.35 20.65 -3.99
CA VAL A 83 -14.01 20.31 -4.49
C VAL A 83 -13.62 18.91 -4.06
N GLN A 84 -12.91 18.20 -4.92
CA GLN A 84 -12.24 16.94 -4.57
C GLN A 84 -10.73 17.19 -4.60
N PRO A 85 -9.99 16.71 -3.59
CA PRO A 85 -8.53 16.74 -3.58
C PRO A 85 -7.89 16.06 -4.81
#